data_AF-A0A6J5Y8E5-F1
#
_entry.id   AF-A0A6J5Y8E5-F1
#
_cell.length_a   1.000
_cell.length_b   1.000
_cell.length_c   1.000
_cell.angle_alpha   90.00
_cell.angle_beta   90.00
_cell.angle_gamma   90.00
#
_symmetry.space_group_name_H-M   'P 1'
#
loop_
_entity.id
_entity.type
_entity.pdbx_description
1 polymer ?
#
loop_
_entity_poly.entity_id
_entity_poly.type
_entity_poly.pdbx_seq_one_letter_code
_entity_poly.pdbx_strand_id
1 'polypeptide(L)'
;MEKTQSSLHSPTNGSLITILSIDGGGIRGIIAGVILKFLEFELQKLDGKHVRLADYFHMVAGTSTGGLVAAMLTTPNKIIVPCIVCC
;
A
#
# COMPACT_ATOMS: atom_id res chain seq x y z
N MET A 1 31.67 -2.61 -8.61
CA MET A 1 30.62 -3.63 -8.52
C MET A 1 29.55 -3.10 -7.59
N GLU A 2 28.32 -3.04 -8.10
CA GLU A 2 27.17 -2.24 -7.66
C GLU A 2 26.86 -2.29 -6.15
N LYS A 3 26.69 -1.10 -5.56
CA LYS A 3 25.86 -0.91 -4.38
C LYS A 3 24.41 -0.97 -4.83
N THR A 4 23.70 -2.02 -4.45
CA THR A 4 22.23 -2.06 -4.53
C THR A 4 21.66 -1.05 -3.54
N GLN A 5 21.53 0.21 -3.98
CA GLN A 5 20.70 1.20 -3.31
C GLN A 5 19.24 0.78 -3.51
N SER A 6 18.68 0.11 -2.49
CA SER A 6 17.23 0.06 -2.32
C SER A 6 16.76 1.49 -2.08
N SER A 7 16.38 2.20 -3.14
CA SER A 7 15.75 3.52 -3.04
C SER A 7 14.37 3.35 -2.40
N LEU A 8 14.34 3.36 -1.07
CA LEU A 8 13.17 3.84 -0.34
C LEU A 8 12.91 5.23 -0.90
N HIS A 9 11.85 5.39 -1.70
CA HIS A 9 11.42 6.70 -2.16
C HIS A 9 11.23 7.57 -0.92
N SER A 10 12.13 8.52 -0.73
CA SER A 10 12.08 9.47 0.36
C SER A 10 10.99 10.50 0.04
N PRO A 11 10.27 11.03 1.05
CA PRO A 11 9.05 11.79 0.85
C PRO A 11 9.31 13.05 0.05
N THR A 12 8.54 13.23 -1.01
CA THR A 12 8.18 14.53 -1.52
C THR A 12 7.54 15.31 -0.36
N ASN A 13 8.30 16.25 0.23
CA ASN A 13 7.94 17.17 1.32
C ASN A 13 7.72 16.57 2.73
N GLY A 14 8.83 16.33 3.47
CA GLY A 14 8.87 16.38 4.94
C GLY A 14 8.47 15.11 5.71
N SER A 15 9.45 14.26 6.07
CA SER A 15 9.53 13.37 7.25
C SER A 15 8.28 12.58 7.75
N LEU A 16 7.23 12.37 6.96
CA LEU A 16 6.05 11.63 7.42
C LEU A 16 6.12 10.15 7.01
N ILE A 17 6.02 9.26 8.00
CA ILE A 17 5.85 7.83 7.78
C ILE A 17 4.36 7.53 7.73
N THR A 18 3.91 6.94 6.63
CA THR A 18 2.52 6.57 6.39
C THR A 18 2.35 5.06 6.53
N ILE A 19 1.37 4.66 7.34
CA ILE A 19 1.06 3.25 7.65
C ILE A 19 -0.43 3.02 7.35
N LEU A 20 -0.73 1.96 6.60
CA LEU A 20 -2.08 1.47 6.37
C LEU A 20 -2.30 0.20 7.20
N SER A 21 -3.32 0.19 8.06
CA SER A 21 -3.72 -1.00 8.84
C SER A 21 -5.10 -1.48 8.41
N ILE A 22 -5.23 -2.78 8.16
CA ILE A 22 -6.48 -3.41 7.72
C ILE A 22 -6.89 -4.50 8.71
N ASP A 23 -7.97 -4.25 9.43
CA ASP A 23 -8.49 -5.18 10.42
C ASP A 23 -9.02 -6.47 9.77
N GLY A 24 -8.95 -7.56 10.54
CA GLY A 24 -9.59 -8.82 10.20
C GLY A 24 -11.11 -8.75 10.34
N GLY A 25 -11.84 -9.40 9.43
CA GLY A 25 -13.31 -9.36 9.46
C GLY A 25 -14.00 -10.53 8.75
N GLY A 26 -13.26 -11.54 8.30
CA GLY A 26 -13.80 -12.59 7.44
C GLY A 26 -14.45 -11.98 6.19
N ILE A 27 -15.70 -12.35 5.92
CA ILE A 27 -16.48 -11.79 4.81
C ILE A 27 -16.68 -10.27 4.89
N ARG A 28 -16.64 -9.68 6.10
CA ARG A 28 -16.77 -8.23 6.27
C ARG A 28 -15.55 -7.44 5.76
N GLY A 29 -14.47 -8.13 5.37
CA GLY A 29 -13.34 -7.53 4.67
C GLY A 29 -13.75 -6.82 3.36
N ILE A 30 -14.92 -7.14 2.80
CA ILE A 30 -15.51 -6.41 1.67
C ILE A 30 -15.71 -4.92 1.99
N ILE A 31 -16.09 -4.59 3.24
CA ILE A 31 -16.28 -3.18 3.66
C ILE A 31 -14.95 -2.43 3.54
N ALA A 32 -13.87 -3.01 4.07
CA ALA A 32 -12.53 -2.44 3.93
C ALA A 32 -12.11 -2.34 2.45
N GLY A 33 -12.41 -3.36 1.64
CA GLY A 33 -12.14 -3.34 0.20
C GLY A 33 -12.85 -2.21 -0.56
N VAL A 34 -14.12 -1.91 -0.22
CA VAL A 34 -14.86 -0.79 -0.83
C VAL A 34 -14.24 0.55 -0.45
N ILE A 35 -13.84 0.72 0.81
CA ILE A 35 -13.17 1.95 1.28
C ILE A 35 -11.82 2.13 0.58
N LEU A 36 -11.02 1.06 0.50
CA LEU A 36 -9.71 1.10 -0.16
C LEU A 36 -9.84 1.41 -1.66
N LYS A 37 -10.86 0.86 -2.33
CA LYS A 37 -11.15 1.19 -3.74
C LYS A 37 -11.52 2.65 -3.92
N PHE A 38 -12.34 3.20 -3.01
CA PHE A 38 -12.69 4.62 -3.05
C PHE A 38 -11.47 5.51 -2.80
N LEU A 39 -10.64 5.17 -1.82
CA LEU A 39 -9.40 5.89 -1.53
C LEU A 39 -8.44 5.89 -2.73
N GLU A 40 -8.20 4.73 -3.34
CA GLU A 40 -7.33 4.63 -4.52
C GLU A 40 -7.87 5.48 -5.68
N PHE A 41 -9.19 5.48 -5.88
CA PHE A 41 -9.83 6.30 -6.91
C PHE A 41 -9.62 7.80 -6.70
N GLU A 42 -9.73 8.29 -5.46
CA GLU A 42 -9.48 9.71 -5.17
C GLU A 42 -7.99 10.07 -5.35
N LEU A 43 -7.07 9.20 -4.95
CA LEU A 43 -5.63 9.40 -5.19
C LEU A 43 -5.31 9.44 -6.70
N GLN A 44 -5.93 8.55 -7.49
CA GLN A 44 -5.76 8.54 -8.94
C GLN A 44 -6.29 9.80 -9.63
N LYS A 45 -7.28 10.48 -9.06
CA LYS A 45 -7.75 11.79 -9.58
C LYS A 45 -6.73 12.91 -9.32
N LEU A 46 -6.01 12.84 -8.19
CA LEU A 46 -5.05 13.86 -7.80
C LEU A 46 -3.72 13.71 -8.55
N ASP A 47 -3.14 12.50 -8.53
CA ASP A 47 -1.77 12.26 -9.01
C ASP A 47 -1.70 11.38 -10.28
N GLY A 48 -2.84 10.85 -10.74
CA GLY A 48 -2.98 10.16 -12.03
C GLY A 48 -3.34 8.67 -11.94
N LYS A 49 -3.81 8.10 -13.06
CA LYS A 49 -4.40 6.74 -13.13
C LYS A 49 -3.44 5.59 -12.81
N HIS A 50 -2.14 5.83 -12.87
CA HIS A 50 -1.12 4.80 -12.64
C HIS A 50 -0.80 4.61 -11.17
N VAL A 51 -1.16 5.56 -10.30
CA VAL A 51 -0.82 5.50 -8.90
C VAL A 51 -1.65 4.43 -8.19
N ARG A 52 -1.01 3.73 -7.26
CA ARG A 52 -1.59 2.70 -6.41
C ARG A 52 -1.41 3.06 -4.94
N LEU A 53 -2.19 2.43 -4.08
CA LEU A 53 -2.05 2.61 -2.63
C LEU A 53 -0.62 2.32 -2.13
N ALA A 54 0.04 1.31 -2.71
CA ALA A 54 1.41 0.93 -2.35
C ALA A 54 2.47 2.02 -2.63
N ASP A 55 2.15 3.01 -3.47
CA ASP A 55 3.07 4.14 -3.75
C ASP A 55 3.04 5.19 -2.63
N TYR A 56 1.97 5.23 -1.83
CA TYR A 56 1.78 6.22 -0.76
C TYR A 56 2.09 5.69 0.64
N PHE A 57 2.01 4.38 0.84
CA PHE A 57 2.18 3.76 2.16
C PHE A 57 3.53 3.06 2.27
N HIS A 58 4.31 3.45 3.27
CA HIS A 58 5.61 2.82 3.57
C HIS A 58 5.43 1.41 4.16
N MET A 59 4.35 1.23 4.92
CA MET A 59 4.00 -0.05 5.53
C MET A 59 2.50 -0.33 5.38
N VAL A 60 2.15 -1.56 5.02
CA VAL A 60 0.78 -2.06 5.03
C VAL A 60 0.70 -3.25 5.98
N ALA A 61 -0.13 -3.14 7.00
CA ALA A 61 -0.38 -4.18 7.97
C ALA A 61 -1.81 -4.72 7.86
N GLY A 62 -2.02 -6.00 8.13
CA GLY A 62 -3.38 -6.51 8.25
C GLY A 62 -3.47 -7.91 8.82
N THR A 63 -4.56 -8.20 9.53
CA THR A 63 -4.76 -9.48 10.20
C THR A 63 -5.86 -10.30 9.51
N SER A 64 -5.67 -11.61 9.38
CA SER A 64 -6.64 -12.53 8.73
C SER A 64 -6.98 -12.06 7.30
N THR A 65 -8.27 -11.82 6.97
CA THR A 65 -8.67 -11.29 5.66
C THR A 65 -7.99 -9.95 5.33
N GLY A 66 -7.74 -9.11 6.33
CA GLY A 66 -6.99 -7.86 6.14
C GLY A 66 -5.54 -8.09 5.71
N GLY A 67 -4.91 -9.15 6.21
CA GLY A 67 -3.55 -9.56 5.81
C GLY A 67 -3.49 -10.09 4.37
N LEU A 68 -4.52 -10.81 3.92
CA LEU A 68 -4.65 -11.20 2.52
C LEU A 68 -4.80 -9.97 1.60
N VAL A 69 -5.62 -8.99 1.99
CA VAL A 69 -5.76 -7.73 1.24
C VAL A 69 -4.44 -6.95 1.22
N ALA A 70 -3.76 -6.84 2.37
CA ALA A 70 -2.44 -6.21 2.48
C ALA A 70 -1.41 -6.87 1.53
N ALA A 71 -1.37 -8.20 1.50
CA ALA A 71 -0.49 -8.94 0.60
C ALA A 71 -0.84 -8.69 -0.87
N MET A 72 -2.13 -8.67 -1.25
CA MET A 72 -2.55 -8.40 -2.63
C MET A 72 -2.18 -6.98 -3.08
N LEU A 73 -2.33 -5.99 -2.21
CA LEU A 73 -1.99 -4.59 -2.52
C LEU A 73 -0.48 -4.37 -2.71
N THR A 74 0.34 -5.19 -2.08
CA THR A 74 1.81 -5.05 -2.05
C THR A 74 2.51 -6.09 -2.94
N THR A 75 1.77 -6.98 -3.59
CA THR A 75 2.33 -7.96 -4.51
C THR A 75 2.94 -7.24 -5.73
N PRO A 76 4.24 -7.41 -6.01
CA PRO A 76 4.91 -6.68 -7.08
C PRO A 76 4.43 -7.15 -8.46
N ASN A 77 4.15 -6.19 -9.34
CA ASN A 77 3.94 -6.42 -10.77
C ASN A 77 4.79 -5.42 -11.55
N LYS A 78 5.80 -5.90 -12.31
CA LYS A 78 6.73 -5.16 -13.19
C LYS A 78 7.50 -3.96 -12.59
N ILE A 79 6.96 -3.27 -11.60
CA ILE A 79 7.52 -2.16 -10.84
C ILE A 79 7.56 -2.62 -9.38
N ILE A 80 8.77 -2.66 -8.83
CA ILE A 80 9.00 -3.07 -7.45
C ILE A 80 9.04 -1.79 -6.61
N VAL A 81 8.01 -1.57 -5.80
CA VAL A 81 8.05 -0.59 -4.71
C VAL A 81 8.34 -1.34 -3.40
N PRO A 82 9.37 -0.96 -2.63
CA PRO A 82 9.68 -1.61 -1.36
C PRO A 82 8.66 -1.19 -0.29
N CYS A 83 7.52 -1.88 -0.24
CA CYS A 83 6.51 -1.73 0.81
C CYS A 83 6.67 -2.85 1.84
N ILE A 84 6.75 -2.50 3.13
CA ILE A 84 6.86 -3.49 4.20
C ILE A 84 5.47 -4.04 4.51
N VAL A 85 5.33 -5.37 4.47
CA VAL A 85 4.08 -6.06 4.81
C VAL A 85 4.20 -6.68 6.19
N CYS A 86 3.25 -6.39 7.08
CA CYS A 86 3.15 -6.99 8.40
C CYS A 86 1.81 -7.72 8.54
N CYS A 87 1.84 -9.05 8.75
CA CYS A 87 0.65 -9.90 8.90
C CYS A 87 0.42 -10.31 10.35
#